data_AF-A0A3D0SC35-F1
#
_entry.id   AF-A0A3D0SC35-F1
#
_cell.length_a   1.000
_cell.length_b   1.000
_cell.length_c   1.000
_cell.angle_alpha   90.00
_cell.angle_beta   90.00
_cell.angle_gamma   90.00
#
_symmetry.space_group_name_H-M   'P 1'
#
loop_
_entity.id
_entity.type
_entity.pdbx_description
1 polymer ?
#
loop_
_entity_poly.entity_id
_entity_poly.type
_entity_poly.pdbx_seq_one_letter_code
_entity_poly.pdbx_strand_id
1 'polypeptide(L)' 'MSMKTAFLSPYPKEIKSLLQPAILRRLQKEKRGQGYGKDYQPFLTVRDVPSKGRVHRRPALTHNRIVHLLSDLELAAF' A
#
# COMPACT_ATOMS: atom_id res chain seq x y z
N MET A 1 20.16 31.11 -24.81
CA MET A 1 20.09 29.65 -24.66
C MET A 1 19.78 29.32 -23.20
N SER A 2 18.50 29.06 -22.88
CA SER A 2 18.06 28.73 -21.51
C SER A 2 18.08 27.22 -21.34
N MET A 3 19.03 26.71 -20.56
CA MET A 3 19.08 25.30 -20.21
C MET A 3 17.93 24.98 -19.26
N LYS A 4 17.02 24.14 -19.75
CA LYS A 4 15.83 23.67 -19.03
C LYS A 4 16.24 23.05 -17.70
N THR A 5 15.62 23.53 -16.63
CA THR A 5 15.66 22.98 -15.26
C THR A 5 15.06 21.56 -15.23
N ALA A 6 15.85 20.57 -15.65
CA ALA A 6 15.45 19.15 -15.66
C ALA A 6 15.44 18.50 -14.27
N PHE A 7 16.01 19.18 -13.25
CA PHE A 7 16.15 18.64 -11.89
C PHE A 7 14.93 18.88 -10.99
N LEU A 8 14.14 19.94 -11.24
CA LEU A 8 13.08 20.38 -10.32
C LEU A 8 11.65 19.94 -10.72
N SER A 9 11.48 19.26 -11.85
CA SER A 9 10.23 18.57 -12.19
C SER A 9 10.46 17.07 -12.11
N PRO A 10 10.31 16.44 -10.92
CA PRO A 10 10.46 15.00 -10.79
C PRO A 10 9.34 14.38 -11.62
N TYR A 11 9.67 13.76 -12.76
CA TYR A 11 8.73 13.15 -13.74
C TYR A 11 7.58 12.40 -13.04
N PRO A 12 6.39 13.02 -12.84
CA PRO A 12 5.36 12.41 -12.02
C PRO A 12 4.23 11.82 -12.87
N LYS A 13 4.03 12.33 -14.09
CA LYS A 13 2.92 11.94 -14.97
C LYS A 13 3.08 10.54 -15.51
N GLU A 14 4.28 10.17 -15.97
CA GLU A 14 4.56 8.85 -16.54
C GLU A 14 4.37 7.73 -15.50
N ILE A 15 4.92 7.92 -14.30
CA ILE A 15 4.76 6.97 -13.19
C ILE A 15 3.29 6.85 -12.78
N LYS A 16 2.58 7.97 -12.69
CA LYS A 16 1.15 7.95 -12.34
C LYS A 16 0.34 7.19 -13.39
N SER A 17 0.57 7.42 -14.68
CA SER A 17 -0.13 6.70 -15.76
C SER A 17 0.17 5.20 -15.77
N LEU A 18 1.39 4.79 -15.41
CA LEU A 18 1.80 3.39 -15.35
C LEU A 18 1.22 2.66 -14.13
N LEU A 19 1.11 3.34 -12.99
CA LEU A 19 0.56 2.79 -11.76
C LEU A 19 -0.97 2.75 -11.75
N GLN A 20 -1.63 3.70 -12.43
CA GLN A 20 -3.08 3.84 -12.48
C GLN A 20 -3.82 2.53 -12.84
N PRO A 21 -3.44 1.77 -13.89
CA PRO A 21 -4.15 0.54 -14.23
C PRO A 21 -3.99 -0.56 -13.17
N ALA A 22 -2.80 -0.69 -12.57
CA ALA A 22 -2.55 -1.69 -11.52
C ALA A 22 -3.32 -1.36 -10.22
N ILE A 23 -3.34 -0.08 -9.84
CA ILE A 23 -4.09 0.41 -8.67
C ILE A 23 -5.59 0.25 -8.89
N LEU A 24 -6.10 0.66 -10.06
CA LEU A 24 -7.51 0.49 -10.42
C LEU A 24 -7.93 -0.98 -10.41
N ARG A 25 -7.07 -1.88 -10.91
CA ARG A 25 -7.32 -3.33 -10.85
C ARG A 25 -7.48 -3.79 -9.39
N ARG A 26 -6.57 -3.39 -8.49
CA ARG A 26 -6.62 -3.75 -7.06
C ARG A 26 -7.86 -3.17 -6.34
N LEU A 27 -8.22 -1.92 -6.65
CA LEU A 27 -9.38 -1.26 -6.06
C LEU A 27 -10.72 -1.79 -6.58
N GLN A 28 -10.87 -1.94 -7.90
CA GLN A 28 -12.14 -2.27 -8.53
C GLN A 28 -12.41 -3.77 -8.60
N LYS A 29 -11.41 -4.60 -8.93
CA LYS A 29 -11.62 -6.06 -9.06
C LYS A 29 -11.51 -6.79 -7.74
N GLU A 30 -10.47 -6.47 -6.96
CA GLU A 30 -10.18 -7.15 -5.70
C GLU A 30 -10.87 -6.48 -4.50
N LYS A 31 -11.56 -5.36 -4.71
CA LYS A 31 -12.28 -4.58 -3.68
C LYS A 31 -11.44 -4.28 -2.44
N ARG A 32 -10.13 -4.13 -2.60
CA ARG A 32 -9.22 -3.83 -1.49
C ARG A 32 -9.47 -2.44 -0.94
N GLY A 33 -9.41 -2.31 0.38
CA GLY A 33 -9.74 -1.09 1.12
C GLY A 33 -11.23 -0.93 1.43
N GLN A 34 -12.08 -1.89 1.04
CA GLN A 34 -13.52 -1.87 1.33
C GLN A 34 -13.85 -2.81 2.51
N GLY A 35 -15.01 -2.58 3.13
CA GLY A 35 -15.51 -3.36 4.28
C GLY A 35 -15.21 -2.70 5.63
N TYR A 36 -15.70 -3.32 6.70
CA TYR A 36 -15.51 -2.85 8.07
C TYR A 36 -15.27 -4.03 9.01
N GLY A 37 -14.51 -3.81 10.09
CA GLY A 37 -14.25 -4.84 11.10
C GLY A 37 -13.62 -6.10 10.51
N LYS A 38 -14.31 -7.24 10.62
CA LYS A 38 -13.86 -8.55 10.13
C LYS A 38 -13.81 -8.63 8.61
N ASP A 39 -14.71 -7.93 7.93
CA ASP A 39 -14.86 -7.97 6.47
C ASP A 39 -14.00 -6.93 5.76
N TYR A 40 -13.21 -6.15 6.51
CA TYR A 40 -12.30 -5.18 5.93
C TYR A 40 -11.15 -5.86 5.17
N GLN A 41 -11.07 -5.60 3.88
CA GLN A 41 -9.99 -6.07 3.01
C GLN A 41 -8.85 -5.04 3.03
N PRO A 42 -7.65 -5.35 3.54
CA PRO A 42 -6.55 -4.37 3.59
C PRO A 42 -6.07 -4.00 2.19
N PHE A 43 -5.66 -2.73 2.02
CA PHE A 43 -5.18 -2.22 0.73
C PHE A 43 -3.86 -2.90 0.30
N LEU A 44 -2.95 -3.04 1.26
CA LEU A 44 -1.68 -3.73 1.09
C LEU A 44 -1.66 -4.98 1.97
N THR A 45 -1.14 -6.07 1.41
CA THR A 45 -0.78 -7.27 2.16
C THR A 45 0.73 -7.36 2.28
N VAL A 46 1.21 -8.19 3.20
CA VAL A 46 2.65 -8.43 3.42
C VAL A 46 3.40 -8.94 2.19
N ARG A 47 2.70 -9.39 1.14
CA ARG A 47 3.30 -9.87 -0.12
C ARG A 47 3.37 -8.80 -1.20
N ASP A 48 2.60 -7.72 -1.07
CA ASP A 48 2.51 -6.69 -2.11
C ASP A 48 3.70 -5.73 -2.09
N VAL A 49 4.36 -5.59 -0.94
CA VAL A 49 5.52 -4.74 -0.74
C VAL A 49 6.68 -5.61 -0.27
N PRO A 50 7.77 -5.73 -1.06
CA PRO A 50 8.98 -6.39 -0.58
C PRO A 50 9.55 -5.55 0.56
N SER A 51 9.51 -6.07 1.78
CA SER A 51 10.04 -5.36 2.93
C SER A 51 11.57 -5.32 2.83
N LYS A 52 12.15 -4.15 3.12
CA LYS A 52 13.58 -4.07 3.45
C LYS A 52 13.87 -4.65 4.86
N GLY A 53 12.83 -4.80 5.68
CA GLY A 53 12.88 -5.30 7.07
C GLY A 53 11.90 -6.46 7.32
N ARG A 54 11.30 -6.51 8.52
CA ARG A 54 10.38 -7.58 8.96
C ARG A 54 8.91 -7.19 8.73
N VAL A 55 8.12 -8.16 8.27
CA VAL A 55 6.66 -8.07 8.15
C VAL A 55 6.00 -8.93 9.22
N HIS A 56 4.82 -8.51 9.69
CA HIS A 56 4.07 -9.21 10.72
C HIS A 56 2.65 -9.54 10.26
N ARG A 57 2.18 -10.72 10.69
CA ARG A 57 0.79 -11.14 10.54
C ARG A 57 0.29 -11.57 11.92
N ARG A 58 -0.54 -10.73 12.53
CA ARG A 58 -1.05 -10.95 13.89
C ARG A 58 -2.58 -11.08 13.88
N PRO A 59 -3.19 -11.97 14.65
CA PRO A 59 -4.63 -11.90 14.91
C PRO A 59 -4.94 -10.64 15.73
N ALA A 60 -5.85 -9.81 15.22
CA ALA A 60 -6.38 -8.66 15.93
C ALA A 60 -7.49 -9.10 16.88
N LEU A 61 -7.32 -8.81 18.17
CA LEU A 61 -8.30 -9.16 19.20
C LEU A 61 -9.62 -8.39 19.03
N THR A 62 -9.56 -7.16 18.53
CA THR A 62 -10.71 -6.25 18.38
C THR A 62 -11.60 -6.54 17.18
N HIS A 63 -11.03 -7.05 16.09
CA HIS A 63 -11.73 -7.14 14.81
C HIS A 63 -11.77 -8.56 14.22
N ASN A 64 -11.30 -9.56 14.98
CA ASN A 64 -11.29 -10.97 14.58
C ASN A 64 -10.76 -11.20 13.16
N ARG A 65 -9.69 -10.48 12.80
CA ARG A 65 -9.01 -10.58 11.50
C ARG A 65 -7.52 -10.64 11.67
N ILE A 66 -6.82 -11.11 10.64
CA ILE A 66 -5.36 -11.03 10.62
C ILE A 66 -4.97 -9.65 10.11
N VAL A 67 -4.25 -8.88 10.93
CA VAL A 67 -3.66 -7.61 10.52
C VAL A 67 -2.35 -7.86 9.81
N HIS A 68 -2.17 -7.16 8.69
CA HIS A 68 -0.94 -7.16 7.91
C HIS A 68 -0.18 -5.89 8.27
N LEU A 69 0.99 -6.03 8.87
CA LEU A 69 1.85 -4.93 9.30
C LEU A 69 3.17 -5.05 8.54
N LEU A 70 3.63 -3.95 7.97
CA LEU A 70 4.76 -3.88 7.05
C LEU A 70 6.06 -3.44 7.72
N SER A 71 6.01 -3.10 9.01
CA SER A 71 7.19 -2.72 9.80
C SER A 71 7.04 -3.06 11.28
N ASP A 72 8.18 -3.09 11.99
CA ASP A 72 8.21 -3.22 13.45
C ASP A 72 7.61 -1.99 14.16
N LEU A 73 7.68 -0.81 13.53
CA LEU A 73 7.06 0.40 14.06
C LEU A 73 5.53 0.32 13.99
N GLU A 74 5.00 -0.19 12.89
CA GLU A 74 3.57 -0.49 12.77
C GLU A 74 3.13 -1.54 13.80
N LEU A 75 3.98 -2.52 14.11
CA LEU A 75 3.71 -3.47 15.20
C LEU A 75 3.69 -2.79 16.58
N ALA A 76 4.59 -1.86 16.85
CA ALA A 76 4.62 -1.14 18.13
C ALA A 76 3.42 -0.22 18.33
N ALA A 77 2.85 0.32 17.24
CA ALA A 77 1.69 1.19 17.28
C ALA A 77 0.34 0.45 17.36
N PHE A 78 0.33 -0.87 17.13
CA PHE A 78 -0.89 -1.67 16.94
C PHE A 78 -1.26 -2.53 18.16
#